data_AF-A0A257M004-F1
#
_entry.id   AF-A0A257M004-F1
#
_cell.length_a   1.000
_cell.length_b   1.000
_cell.length_c   1.000
_cell.angle_alpha   90.00
_cell.angle_beta   90.00
_cell.angle_gamma   90.00
#
_symmetry.space_group_name_H-M   'P 1'
#
loop_
_entity.id
_entity.type
_entity.pdbx_description
1 polymer ?
#
loop_
_entity_poly.entity_id
_entity_poly.type
_entity_poly.pdbx_seq_one_letter_code
_entity_poly.pdbx_strand_id
1 'polypeptide(L)' 'MRIEVINTGTELVLGNTLNTHGAWFGRELFKLGLRIERQTTVPDGDAIRESLSEAVSRADVV' A
#
# COMPACT_ATOMS: atom_id res chain seq x y z
N MET A 1 11.51 -3.30 -11.11
CA MET A 1 10.86 -2.08 -10.60
C MET A 1 10.15 -2.47 -9.34
N ARG A 2 10.57 -1.90 -8.22
CA ARG A 2 10.05 -2.20 -6.90
C ARG A 2 8.83 -1.35 -6.61
N ILE A 3 7.66 -1.98 -6.54
CA ILE A 3 6.40 -1.30 -6.33
C ILE A 3 5.87 -1.68 -4.96
N GLU A 4 5.61 -0.67 -4.15
CA GLU A 4 4.90 -0.83 -2.88
C GLU A 4 3.57 -0.09 -2.92
N VAL A 5 2.62 -0.53 -2.10
CA VAL A 5 1.34 0.16 -1.93
C VAL A 5 1.11 0.39 -0.44
N ILE A 6 0.86 1.66 -0.09
CA ILE A 6 0.44 2.05 1.25
C ILE A 6 -1.07 2.30 1.23
N ASN A 7 -1.81 1.53 2.02
CA ASN A 7 -3.22 1.79 2.31
C ASN A 7 -3.32 2.55 3.63
N THR A 8 -4.01 3.69 3.61
CA THR A 8 -4.25 4.51 4.80
C THR A 8 -5.71 4.40 5.20
N GLY A 9 -5.97 4.25 6.50
CA GLY A 9 -7.32 4.24 7.04
C GLY A 9 -7.38 3.42 8.31
N THR A 10 -7.75 4.06 9.41
CA THR A 10 -7.87 3.40 10.72
C THR A 10 -8.89 2.26 10.69
N GLU A 11 -9.98 2.43 9.94
CA GLU A 11 -11.01 1.41 9.71
C GLU A 11 -10.49 0.17 8.97
N LEU A 12 -9.46 0.32 8.12
CA LEU A 12 -8.82 -0.81 7.45
C LEU A 12 -7.95 -1.61 8.43
N VAL A 13 -7.23 -0.92 9.32
CA VAL A 13 -6.42 -1.55 10.38
C VAL A 13 -7.32 -2.27 11.39
N LEU A 14 -8.44 -1.66 11.76
CA LEU A 14 -9.43 -2.24 12.68
C LEU A 14 -10.26 -3.37 12.04
N GLY A 15 -10.17 -3.57 10.73
CA GLY A 15 -10.95 -4.59 10.01
C GLY A 15 -12.43 -4.25 9.85
N ASN A 16 -12.82 -3.00 10.12
CA ASN A 16 -14.18 -2.51 9.90
C ASN A 16 -14.51 -2.40 8.40
N THR A 17 -13.49 -2.22 7.56
CA THR A 17 -13.62 -2.16 6.10
C THR A 17 -12.58 -3.06 5.45
N LEU A 18 -13.01 -3.82 4.45
CA LEU A 18 -12.11 -4.66 3.66
C LEU A 18 -11.25 -3.80 2.73
N ASN A 19 -9.95 -4.07 2.70
CA ASN A 19 -9.02 -3.42 1.76
C ASN A 19 -9.24 -3.89 0.31
N THR A 20 -10.27 -3.39 -0.34
CA THR A 20 -10.57 -3.68 -1.75
C THR A 20 -9.67 -2.90 -2.72
N HIS A 21 -9.09 -1.77 -2.28
CA HIS A 21 -8.13 -0.98 -3.05
C HIS A 21 -6.86 -1.79 -3.35
N GLY A 22 -6.30 -2.45 -2.33
CA GLY A 22 -5.11 -3.29 -2.49
C GLY A 22 -5.35 -4.42 -3.50
N ALA A 23 -6.54 -5.04 -3.47
CA ALA A 23 -6.93 -6.06 -4.43
C ALA A 23 -7.10 -5.51 -5.86
N TRP A 24 -7.62 -4.29 -6.01
CA TRP A 24 -7.74 -3.63 -7.31
C TRP A 24 -6.37 -3.30 -7.91
N PHE A 25 -5.47 -2.66 -7.15
CA PHE A 25 -4.12 -2.35 -7.61
C PHE A 25 -3.34 -3.60 -8.03
N GLY A 26 -3.41 -4.68 -7.22
CA GLY A 26 -2.74 -5.93 -7.55
C GLY A 26 -3.18 -6.51 -8.90
N ARG A 27 -4.49 -6.45 -9.20
CA ARG A 27 -5.03 -6.91 -10.49
C ARG A 27 -4.63 -6.01 -11.65
N GLU A 28 -4.77 -4.69 -11.50
CA GLU A 28 -4.50 -3.76 -12.60
C GLU A 28 -3.02 -3.67 -12.96
N LEU A 29 -2.13 -3.64 -11.96
CA LEU A 29 -0.69 -3.67 -12.20
C LEU A 29 -0.25 -4.98 -12.84
N PHE A 30 -0.85 -6.11 -12.43
CA PHE A 30 -0.53 -7.41 -13.02
C PHE A 30 -0.90 -7.51 -14.51
N LYS A 31 -2.00 -6.87 -14.94
CA LYS A 31 -2.35 -6.77 -16.37
C LYS A 31 -1.28 -6.06 -17.20
N LEU A 32 -0.50 -5.17 -16.57
CA LEU A 32 0.62 -4.46 -17.19
C LEU A 32 1.95 -5.20 -17.05
N GLY A 33 1.95 -6.43 -16.51
CA GLY A 33 3.16 -7.19 -16.23
C GLY A 33 3.94 -6.70 -14.99
N LEU A 34 3.36 -5.79 -14.20
CA LEU A 34 3.94 -5.26 -12.98
C LEU A 34 3.45 -6.06 -11.76
N ARG A 35 4.25 -6.08 -10.68
CA ARG A 35 3.91 -6.77 -9.44
C ARG A 35 4.13 -5.84 -8.25
N ILE A 36 3.20 -5.86 -7.31
CA ILE A 36 3.38 -5.23 -6.01
C ILE A 36 4.22 -6.18 -5.16
N GLU A 37 5.34 -5.70 -4.64
CA GLU A 37 6.26 -6.49 -3.82
C GLU A 37 5.91 -6.41 -2.34
N ARG A 38 5.32 -5.30 -1.90
CA ARG A 38 4.82 -5.14 -0.53
C ARG A 38 3.59 -4.25 -0.48
N GLN A 39 2.64 -4.66 0.35
CA GLN A 39 1.50 -3.83 0.73
C GLN A 39 1.58 -3.57 2.22
N THR A 40 1.28 -2.35 2.65
CA THR A 40 1.26 -1.98 4.07
C THR A 40 0.01 -1.16 4.34
N THR A 41 -0.73 -1.53 5.38
CA THR A 41 -1.91 -0.79 5.84
C THR A 41 -1.54 -0.06 7.12
N VAL A 42 -1.76 1.24 7.18
CA VAL A 42 -1.47 2.09 8.34
C VAL A 42 -2.71 2.88 8.78
N PRO A 43 -2.84 3.21 10.07
CA PRO A 43 -3.90 4.09 10.53
C PRO A 43 -3.65 5.53 10.05
N ASP A 44 -4.66 6.38 10.20
CA ASP A 44 -4.54 7.78 9.84
C ASP A 44 -3.58 8.53 10.78
N GLY A 45 -3.01 9.63 10.29
CA GLY A 45 -2.11 10.49 11.06
C GLY A 45 -0.63 10.18 10.85
N ASP A 46 0.16 10.26 11.92
CA ASP A 46 1.63 10.23 11.85
C ASP A 46 2.21 8.94 11.25
N ALA A 47 1.48 7.82 11.40
CA ALA A 47 1.86 6.53 10.82
C ALA A 47 2.00 6.56 9.29
N ILE A 48 1.28 7.47 8.61
CA ILE A 48 1.39 7.67 7.15
C ILE A 48 2.80 8.17 6.80
N ARG A 49 3.31 9.15 7.55
CA ARG A 49 4.64 9.73 7.30
C ARG A 49 5.74 8.70 7.53
N GLU A 50 5.65 7.93 8.61
CA GLU A 50 6.61 6.88 8.94
C GLU A 50 6.64 5.82 7.83
N SER A 51 5.47 5.27 7.48
CA SER A 51 5.37 4.24 6.44
C SER A 51 5.83 4.74 5.07
N LEU A 52 5.49 5.99 4.72
CA LEU A 52 5.96 6.59 3.47
C LEU A 52 7.49 6.73 3.46
N SER A 53 8.08 7.20 4.57
CA SER A 53 9.54 7.37 4.69
C SER A 53 10.29 6.03 4.54
N GLU A 54 9.74 4.95 5.10
CA GLU A 54 10.29 3.60 4.92
C GLU A 54 10.14 3.10 3.48
N ALA A 55 8.97 3.27 2.87
CA ALA A 55 8.69 2.77 1.52
C ALA A 55 9.55 3.49 0.48
N VAL A 56 9.65 4.82 0.53
CA VAL A 56 10.45 5.59 -0.44
C VAL A 56 11.95 5.28 -0.35
N SER A 57 12.44 4.77 0.79
CA SER A 57 13.85 4.37 0.93
C SER A 57 14.20 3.11 0.12
N ARG A 58 13.21 2.31 -0.26
CA ARG A 58 13.42 0.96 -0.82
C ARG A 58 12.55 0.61 -2.02
N ALA A 59 11.58 1.43 -2.39
CA ALA A 59 10.73 1.24 -3.56
C ALA A 59 11.11 2.22 -4.67
N ASP A 60 10.90 1.80 -5.91
CA ASP A 60 11.04 2.68 -7.08
C ASP A 60 9.73 3.46 -7.33
N VAL A 61 8.59 2.91 -6.86
CA VAL A 61 7.24 3.52 -6.87
C VAL A 61 6.52 3.14 -5.58
N VAL A 62 5.86 4.11 -4.95
CA VAL A 62 5.01 3.97 -3.75
C VAL A 62 3.63 4.54 -4.03
#